data_AF-A0A3C0K8G0-F1
#
_entry.id   AF-A0A3C0K8G0-F1
#
_cell.length_a   1.000
_cell.length_b   1.000
_cell.length_c   1.000
_cell.angle_alpha   90.00
_cell.angle_beta   90.00
_cell.angle_gamma   90.00
#
_symmetry.space_group_name_H-M   'P 1'
#
loop_
_entity.id
_entity.type
_entity.pdbx_description
1 polymer ?
#
loop_
_entity_poly.entity_id
_entity_poly.type
_entity_poly.pdbx_seq_one_letter_code
_entity_poly.pdbx_strand_id
1 'polypeptide(L)'
;MPAGNTTNAQTPDFMIFTGNANPVLASEIAQHLNIQLGSANVGRFSDGEVTVEITQNVRTRHVFVIQSTCAPTNDNLMELLIMVDALKRASAERISAVIPYYGYARQDRRPRSSRVPISAKVVANMLQTV
;
A
#
# COMPACT_ATOMS: atom_id res chain seq x y z
N MET A 1 15.57 20.18 37.56
CA MET A 1 14.78 19.88 36.34
C MET A 1 15.54 20.43 35.14
N PRO A 2 16.05 19.60 34.22
CA PRO A 2 16.66 20.10 33.00
C PRO A 2 15.66 20.13 31.84
N ALA A 3 15.91 21.09 30.94
CA ALA A 3 15.09 21.52 29.82
C ALA A 3 14.93 20.45 28.73
N GLY A 4 13.83 20.54 27.99
CA GLY A 4 13.45 19.64 26.91
C GLY A 4 14.43 19.64 25.74
N ASN A 5 14.84 18.44 25.34
CA ASN A 5 15.44 18.20 24.04
C ASN A 5 14.33 18.22 22.98
N THR A 6 14.27 19.28 22.19
CA THR A 6 13.62 19.26 20.88
C THR A 6 14.46 18.38 19.95
N THR A 7 14.11 17.09 19.87
CA THR A 7 14.61 16.21 18.81
C THR A 7 14.22 16.81 17.47
N ASN A 8 15.18 17.40 16.77
CA ASN A 8 15.15 17.59 15.32
C ASN A 8 15.07 16.20 14.69
N ALA A 9 13.86 15.63 14.63
CA ALA A 9 13.60 14.45 13.85
C ALA A 9 13.76 14.86 12.38
N GLN A 10 14.90 14.51 11.79
CA GLN A 10 15.10 14.54 10.35
C GLN A 10 13.92 13.80 9.73
N THR A 11 13.00 14.52 9.09
CA THR A 11 11.87 13.90 8.41
C THR A 11 12.45 12.95 7.39
N PRO A 12 12.18 11.64 7.49
CA PRO A 12 12.72 10.70 6.53
C PRO A 12 12.31 11.10 5.12
N ASP A 13 13.18 10.82 4.16
CA ASP A 13 12.95 11.08 2.73
C ASP A 13 11.89 10.13 2.13
N PHE A 14 11.20 9.38 2.98
CA PHE A 14 10.17 8.44 2.62
C PHE A 14 8.92 8.56 3.49
N MET A 15 7.81 8.09 2.94
CA MET A 15 6.51 8.04 3.58
C MET A 15 5.93 6.63 3.51
N ILE A 16 5.18 6.24 4.54
CA ILE A 16 4.49 4.95 4.60
C ILE A 16 2.98 5.20 4.59
N PHE A 17 2.27 4.56 3.67
CA PHE A 17 0.81 4.52 3.62
C PHE A 17 0.32 3.10 3.86
N THR A 18 -0.92 2.97 4.30
CA THR A 18 -1.58 1.68 4.50
C THR A 18 -3.00 1.75 3.97
N GLY A 19 -3.50 0.65 3.40
CA GLY A 19 -4.92 0.46 3.19
C GLY A 19 -5.58 -0.18 4.42
N ASN A 20 -6.74 -0.82 4.23
CA ASN A 20 -7.53 -1.38 5.32
C ASN A 20 -7.19 -2.82 5.68
N ALA A 21 -6.28 -3.49 4.95
CA ALA A 21 -6.06 -4.93 5.14
C ALA A 21 -5.40 -5.26 6.49
N ASN A 22 -4.42 -4.47 6.92
CA ASN A 22 -3.77 -4.64 8.22
C ASN A 22 -3.14 -3.32 8.72
N PRO A 23 -3.94 -2.35 9.17
CA PRO A 23 -3.43 -1.07 9.68
C PRO A 23 -2.59 -1.22 10.96
N VAL A 24 -2.82 -2.28 11.75
CA VAL A 24 -2.05 -2.55 12.98
C VAL A 24 -0.60 -2.84 12.64
N LEU A 25 -0.35 -3.75 11.70
CA LEU A 25 1.00 -4.06 11.24
C LEU A 25 1.70 -2.84 10.63
N ALA A 26 1.00 -2.04 9.83
CA ALA A 26 1.57 -0.82 9.26
C ALA A 26 1.96 0.19 10.35
N SER A 27 1.12 0.34 11.39
CA SER A 27 1.41 1.20 12.55
C SER A 27 2.62 0.71 13.33
N GLU A 28 2.73 -0.60 13.60
CA GLU A 28 3.90 -1.18 14.27
C GLU A 28 5.19 -0.95 13.46
N ILE A 29 5.15 -1.15 12.14
CA ILE A 29 6.31 -0.87 11.26
C ILE A 29 6.70 0.61 11.32
N ALA A 30 5.73 1.52 11.24
CA ALA A 30 5.99 2.96 11.33
C ALA A 30 6.60 3.35 12.69
N GLN A 31 6.09 2.78 13.79
CA GLN A 31 6.63 2.97 15.14
C GLN A 31 8.07 2.46 15.25
N HIS A 32 8.36 1.27 14.72
CA HIS A 32 9.73 0.73 14.72
C HIS A 32 10.72 1.58 13.92
N LEU A 33 10.24 2.29 12.90
CA LEU A 33 11.04 3.21 12.10
C LEU A 33 11.08 4.64 12.66
N ASN A 34 10.37 4.90 13.77
CA ASN A 34 10.19 6.23 14.39
C ASN A 34 9.56 7.26 13.44
N ILE A 35 8.57 6.86 12.66
CA ILE A 35 7.85 7.73 11.72
C ILE A 35 6.34 7.63 11.92
N GLN A 36 5.61 8.59 11.38
CA GLN A 36 4.15 8.54 11.33
C GLN A 36 3.67 7.99 10.00
N LEU A 37 2.52 7.32 10.01
CA LEU A 37 1.83 6.94 8.79
C LEU A 37 1.39 8.20 8.03
N GLY A 38 1.51 8.14 6.71
CA GLY A 38 1.05 9.18 5.81
C GLY A 38 -0.46 9.35 5.90
N SER A 39 -0.93 10.58 5.75
CA SER A 39 -2.37 10.87 5.80
C SER A 39 -3.02 10.50 4.47
N ALA A 40 -3.90 9.50 4.51
CA ALA A 40 -4.75 9.10 3.40
C ALA A 40 -6.11 8.63 3.94
N ASN A 41 -7.18 9.00 3.27
CA ASN A 41 -8.52 8.50 3.52
C ASN A 41 -8.77 7.32 2.58
N VAL A 42 -8.98 6.13 3.14
CA VAL A 42 -9.28 4.91 2.40
C VAL A 42 -10.64 4.42 2.86
N GLY A 43 -11.63 4.48 1.98
CA GLY A 43 -13.02 4.19 2.30
C GLY A 43 -13.73 3.46 1.18
N ARG A 44 -15.06 3.48 1.28
CA ARG A 44 -15.94 2.93 0.25
C ARG A 44 -17.13 3.85 0.02
N PHE A 45 -17.59 3.91 -1.22
CA PHE A 45 -18.89 4.49 -1.56
C PHE A 45 -20.02 3.54 -1.12
N SER A 46 -21.26 4.04 -1.15
CA SER A 46 -22.45 3.28 -0.72
C SER A 46 -22.73 2.02 -1.56
N ASP A 47 -22.22 1.97 -2.78
CA ASP A 47 -22.30 0.82 -3.69
C ASP A 47 -21.15 -0.19 -3.51
N GLY A 48 -20.18 0.12 -2.63
CA GLY A 48 -19.04 -0.73 -2.33
C GLY A 48 -17.78 -0.44 -3.15
N GLU A 49 -17.79 0.56 -4.04
CA GLU A 49 -16.59 1.00 -4.75
C GLU A 49 -15.57 1.61 -3.79
N VAL A 50 -14.29 1.30 -4.01
CA VAL A 50 -13.20 1.77 -3.16
C VAL A 50 -12.90 3.24 -3.45
N THR A 51 -12.71 4.02 -2.38
CA THR A 51 -12.31 5.42 -2.46
C THR A 51 -10.97 5.64 -1.79
N VAL A 52 -10.08 6.36 -2.46
CA VAL A 52 -8.77 6.73 -1.92
C VAL A 52 -8.51 8.20 -2.17
N GLU A 53 -8.16 8.91 -1.10
CA GLU A 53 -7.75 10.32 -1.16
C GLU A 53 -6.45 10.49 -0.35
N ILE A 54 -5.39 10.92 -1.02
CA ILE A 54 -4.12 11.24 -0.36
C ILE A 54 -4.19 12.68 0.14
N THR A 55 -4.21 12.88 1.46
CA THR A 55 -4.39 14.19 2.08
C THR A 55 -3.07 14.86 2.49
N GLN A 56 -1.94 14.21 2.19
CA GLN A 56 -0.60 14.71 2.46
C GLN A 56 0.21 14.92 1.18
N ASN A 57 1.12 15.89 1.19
CA ASN A 57 2.01 16.12 0.05
C ASN A 57 3.06 14.99 -0.07
N VAL A 58 2.98 14.24 -1.18
CA VAL A 58 3.87 13.11 -1.53
C VAL A 58 4.79 13.41 -2.71
N ARG A 59 4.79 14.64 -3.23
CA ARG A 59 5.54 15.00 -4.44
C ARG A 59 7.03 14.81 -4.19
N THR A 60 7.71 14.20 -5.17
CA THR A 60 9.17 13.93 -5.14
C THR A 60 9.63 13.20 -3.86
N ARG A 61 8.78 12.33 -3.31
CA ARG A 61 9.14 11.48 -2.16
C ARG A 61 9.14 10.01 -2.53
N HIS A 62 9.90 9.24 -1.77
CA HIS A 62 9.84 7.78 -1.79
C HIS A 62 8.63 7.32 -0.97
N VAL A 63 7.75 6.53 -1.57
CA VAL A 63 6.51 6.09 -0.91
C VAL A 63 6.48 4.58 -0.81
N PHE A 64 6.13 4.08 0.37
CA PHE A 64 5.89 2.67 0.65
C PHE A 64 4.41 2.48 0.96
N VAL A 65 3.76 1.56 0.26
CA VAL A 65 2.35 1.19 0.53
C VAL A 65 2.32 -0.19 1.15
N ILE A 66 1.97 -0.28 2.42
CA ILE A 66 1.84 -1.54 3.14
C ILE A 66 0.39 -2.00 3.02
N GLN A 67 0.15 -3.05 2.24
CA GLN A 67 -1.18 -3.61 2.08
C GLN A 67 -1.07 -5.10 1.75
N SER A 68 -1.64 -5.94 2.61
CA SER A 68 -1.79 -7.35 2.32
C SER A 68 -2.97 -7.58 1.38
N THR A 69 -2.87 -8.54 0.48
CA THR A 69 -4.00 -8.98 -0.37
C THR A 69 -4.67 -10.20 0.25
N CYS A 70 -5.00 -10.10 1.54
CA CYS A 70 -5.72 -11.12 2.32
C CYS A 70 -7.24 -10.93 2.23
N ALA A 71 -8.04 -11.79 2.86
CA ALA A 71 -9.50 -11.70 2.80
C ALA A 71 -10.03 -10.37 3.40
N PRO A 72 -10.91 -9.62 2.71
CA PRO A 72 -11.43 -9.84 1.35
C PRO A 72 -10.41 -9.51 0.24
N THR A 73 -9.94 -10.53 -0.48
CA THR A 73 -8.76 -10.46 -1.37
C THR A 73 -8.90 -9.42 -2.47
N ASN A 74 -10.06 -9.37 -3.12
CA ASN A 74 -10.28 -8.52 -4.28
C ASN A 74 -10.37 -7.06 -3.87
N ASP A 75 -11.08 -6.78 -2.79
CA ASP A 75 -11.22 -5.41 -2.28
C ASP A 75 -9.87 -4.87 -1.84
N ASN A 76 -9.09 -5.66 -1.09
CA ASN A 76 -7.77 -5.26 -0.63
C ASN A 76 -6.77 -5.06 -1.79
N LEU A 77 -6.91 -5.87 -2.87
CA LEU A 77 -6.15 -5.68 -4.10
C LEU A 77 -6.56 -4.39 -4.82
N MET A 78 -7.86 -4.12 -4.94
CA MET A 78 -8.36 -2.91 -5.58
C MET A 78 -7.98 -1.65 -4.80
N GLU A 79 -8.04 -1.69 -3.46
CA GLU A 79 -7.51 -0.63 -2.58
C GLU A 79 -6.04 -0.34 -2.86
N LEU A 80 -5.20 -1.38 -2.95
CA LEU A 80 -3.79 -1.21 -3.27
C LEU A 80 -3.59 -0.56 -4.65
N LEU A 81 -4.26 -1.06 -5.68
CA LEU A 81 -4.12 -0.56 -7.06
C LEU A 81 -4.53 0.91 -7.18
N ILE A 82 -5.69 1.28 -6.60
CA ILE A 82 -6.21 2.65 -6.63
C ILE A 82 -5.30 3.58 -5.83
N MET A 83 -4.78 3.14 -4.69
CA MET A 83 -3.84 3.92 -3.89
C MET A 83 -2.52 4.18 -4.64
N VAL A 84 -1.98 3.18 -5.33
CA VAL A 84 -0.78 3.33 -6.16
C VAL A 84 -1.03 4.33 -7.30
N ASP A 85 -2.17 4.24 -7.99
CA ASP A 85 -2.53 5.20 -9.04
C ASP A 85 -2.66 6.63 -8.48
N ALA A 86 -3.31 6.81 -7.34
CA ALA A 86 -3.43 8.12 -6.67
C ALA A 86 -2.05 8.72 -6.32
N LEU A 87 -1.14 7.91 -5.77
CA LEU A 87 0.23 8.34 -5.44
C LEU A 87 1.05 8.69 -6.69
N LYS A 88 0.88 7.94 -7.79
CA LYS A 88 1.55 8.20 -9.06
C LYS A 88 1.08 9.52 -9.67
N ARG A 89 -0.23 9.78 -9.67
CA ARG A 89 -0.81 11.05 -10.12
C ARG A 89 -0.42 12.23 -9.23
N ALA A 90 -0.22 11.99 -7.94
CA ALA A 90 0.33 12.95 -6.99
C ALA A 90 1.85 13.20 -7.13
N SER A 91 2.49 12.63 -8.16
CA SER A 91 3.92 12.83 -8.49
C SER A 91 4.89 12.34 -7.42
N ALA A 92 4.58 11.21 -6.77
CA ALA A 92 5.57 10.48 -5.98
C ALA A 92 6.76 10.05 -6.85
N GLU A 93 7.99 10.11 -6.32
CA GLU A 93 9.19 9.78 -7.08
C GLU A 93 9.33 8.27 -7.31
N ARG A 94 9.08 7.49 -6.25
CA ARG A 94 9.14 6.04 -6.29
C ARG A 94 8.04 5.48 -5.41
N ILE A 95 7.32 4.49 -5.92
CA ILE A 95 6.26 3.79 -5.17
C ILE A 95 6.69 2.34 -5.00
N SER A 96 6.74 1.87 -3.76
CA SER A 96 7.09 0.49 -3.41
C SER A 96 5.91 -0.16 -2.69
N ALA A 97 5.29 -1.15 -3.33
CA ALA A 97 4.24 -1.95 -2.69
C ALA A 97 4.87 -3.01 -1.78
N VAL A 98 4.59 -2.93 -0.48
CA VAL A 98 4.95 -3.92 0.53
C VAL A 98 3.71 -4.78 0.77
N ILE A 99 3.76 -6.03 0.32
CA ILE A 99 2.63 -6.97 0.37
C ILE A 99 2.99 -8.15 1.29
N PRO A 100 2.79 -8.05 2.62
CA PRO A 100 3.18 -9.11 3.58
C PRO A 100 2.55 -10.46 3.26
N TYR A 101 1.28 -10.47 2.89
CA TYR A 101 0.58 -11.64 2.38
C TYR A 101 0.15 -11.40 0.92
N TYR A 102 0.71 -12.19 0.01
CA TYR A 102 0.40 -12.14 -1.41
C TYR A 102 -0.75 -13.11 -1.76
N GLY A 103 -1.97 -12.56 -1.85
CA GLY A 103 -3.13 -13.23 -2.39
C GLY A 103 -2.91 -13.70 -3.82
N TYR A 104 -3.70 -14.68 -4.27
CA TYR A 104 -3.53 -15.33 -5.58
C TYR A 104 -2.21 -16.10 -5.82
N ALA A 105 -1.28 -16.12 -4.85
CA ALA A 105 0.01 -16.82 -4.97
C ALA A 105 -0.10 -18.31 -5.34
N ARG A 106 -1.18 -19.00 -4.94
CA ARG A 106 -1.33 -20.46 -5.12
C ARG A 106 -1.60 -20.89 -6.57
N GLN A 107 -2.04 -19.97 -7.43
CA GLN A 107 -2.33 -20.22 -8.84
C GLN A 107 -1.23 -19.60 -9.72
N ASP A 108 -0.02 -20.14 -9.57
CA ASP A 108 1.23 -19.65 -10.17
C ASP A 108 1.64 -20.41 -11.45
N ARG A 109 1.01 -21.54 -11.74
CA ARG A 109 1.34 -22.39 -12.90
C ARG A 109 0.11 -23.07 -13.50
N ARG A 110 0.27 -23.57 -14.73
CA ARG A 110 -0.74 -24.37 -15.44
C ARG A 110 -0.37 -25.85 -15.34
N PRO A 111 -0.93 -26.63 -14.40
CA PRO A 111 -0.68 -28.05 -14.34
C PRO A 111 -1.31 -28.76 -15.54
N ARG A 112 -0.56 -29.67 -16.19
CA ARG A 112 -1.03 -30.61 -17.24
C ARG A 112 -1.89 -29.96 -18.34
N SER A 113 -1.44 -28.81 -18.88
CA SER A 113 -2.12 -28.07 -19.96
C SER A 113 -3.58 -27.70 -19.68
N SER A 114 -3.97 -27.64 -18.40
CA SER A 114 -5.30 -27.20 -18.00
C SER A 114 -5.55 -25.73 -18.38
N ARG A 115 -6.79 -25.43 -18.77
CA ARG A 115 -7.24 -24.07 -19.13
C ARG A 115 -7.53 -23.25 -17.87
N VAL A 116 -6.51 -23.08 -17.03
CA VAL A 116 -6.58 -22.28 -15.80
C VAL A 116 -5.81 -20.96 -15.96
N PRO A 117 -6.22 -19.89 -15.25
CA PRO A 117 -5.43 -18.66 -15.18
C PRO A 117 -4.17 -18.85 -14.35
N ILE A 118 -3.17 -18.01 -14.61
CA ILE A 118 -2.03 -17.80 -13.71
C ILE A 118 -2.30 -16.50 -12.96
N SER A 119 -3.15 -16.55 -11.93
CA SER A 119 -3.66 -15.33 -11.29
C SER A 119 -2.58 -14.54 -10.56
N ALA A 120 -1.54 -15.20 -10.02
CA ALA A 120 -0.36 -14.50 -9.49
C ALA A 120 0.30 -13.59 -10.55
N LYS A 121 0.38 -14.05 -11.81
CA LYS A 121 0.92 -13.24 -12.92
C LYS A 121 -0.02 -12.11 -13.32
N VAL A 122 -1.33 -12.35 -13.28
CA VAL A 122 -2.33 -11.31 -13.54
C VAL A 122 -2.21 -10.17 -12.52
N VAL A 123 -2.14 -10.49 -11.23
CA VAL A 123 -1.97 -9.49 -10.16
C VAL A 123 -0.65 -8.73 -10.32
N ALA A 124 0.45 -9.43 -10.62
CA ALA A 124 1.73 -8.79 -10.87
C ALA A 124 1.68 -7.80 -12.06
N ASN A 125 1.00 -8.16 -13.15
CA ASN A 125 0.83 -7.28 -14.31
C ASN A 125 -0.03 -6.06 -13.99
N MET A 126 -1.09 -6.23 -13.19
CA MET A 126 -1.93 -5.13 -12.73
C MET A 126 -1.10 -4.12 -11.91
N LEU A 127 -0.33 -4.60 -10.93
CA LEU A 127 0.56 -3.77 -10.10
C LEU A 127 1.63 -3.05 -10.92
N GLN A 128 2.13 -3.66 -11.99
CA GLN A 128 3.12 -3.04 -12.87
C GLN A 128 2.51 -1.94 -13.75
N THR A 129 1.22 -2.09 -14.11
CA THR A 129 0.56 -1.19 -15.07
C THR A 129 0.09 0.10 -14.40
N VAL A 130 -0.41 0.01 -13.16
CA VAL A 130 -0.85 1.18 -12.38
C VAL A 130 0.29 2.16 -12.15
#